data_AF-A0A382V5U2-F1
#
_entry.id   AF-A0A382V5U2-F1
#
_cell.length_a   1.000
_cell.length_b   1.000
_cell.length_c   1.000
_cell.angle_alpha   90.00
_cell.angle_beta   90.00
_cell.angle_gamma   90.00
#
_symmetry.space_group_name_H-M   'P 1'
#
loop_
_entity.id
_entity.type
_entity.pdbx_description
1 polymer ?
#
loop_
_entity_poly.entity_id
_entity_poly.type
_entity_poly.pdbx_seq_one_letter_code
_entity_poly.pdbx_strand_id
1 'polypeptide(L)'
;MPIKDVILGKNVSITNENLVNLYGCKIGDNCKIGPFVEIQRNAIIGNNCKISSHSFICEGVNISNNVFIGHNVTFINDKFPFSTNEEGVLKDDKDWNLIETF
;
A
#
# COMPACT_ATOMS: atom_id res chain seq x y z
N MET A 1 8.30 -3.98 -10.88
CA MET A 1 7.38 -3.77 -12.01
C MET A 1 6.46 -2.63 -11.60
N PRO A 2 6.30 -1.56 -12.39
CA PRO A 2 5.72 -0.32 -11.88
C PRO A 2 4.22 -0.43 -11.49
N ILE A 3 3.39 -1.08 -12.31
CA ILE A 3 1.96 -1.32 -12.02
C ILE A 3 1.59 -2.72 -12.52
N LYS A 4 1.02 -3.57 -11.66
CA LYS A 4 0.66 -4.96 -12.01
C LYS A 4 -0.56 -5.45 -11.26
N ASP A 5 -1.56 -6.01 -11.95
CA ASP A 5 -2.75 -6.60 -11.31
C ASP A 5 -3.49 -5.62 -10.38
N VAL A 6 -3.56 -4.33 -10.77
CA VAL A 6 -4.20 -3.26 -9.99
C VAL A 6 -5.58 -2.94 -10.56
N ILE A 7 -6.59 -2.81 -9.69
CA ILE A 7 -7.91 -2.31 -10.06
C ILE A 7 -7.96 -0.81 -9.78
N LEU A 8 -8.08 -0.01 -10.84
CA LEU A 8 -8.18 1.44 -10.77
C LEU A 8 -9.62 1.90 -11.01
N GLY A 9 -10.11 2.78 -10.15
CA GLY A 9 -11.35 3.52 -10.33
C GLY A 9 -11.26 4.57 -11.45
N LYS A 10 -12.31 5.37 -11.58
CA LYS A 10 -12.39 6.46 -12.55
C LYS A 10 -11.54 7.64 -12.08
N ASN A 11 -10.91 8.33 -13.04
CA ASN A 11 -10.14 9.56 -12.79
C ASN A 11 -9.01 9.42 -11.75
N VAL A 12 -8.41 8.22 -11.62
CA VAL A 12 -7.19 8.06 -10.82
C VAL A 12 -6.03 8.73 -11.56
N SER A 13 -5.34 9.63 -10.87
CA SER A 13 -4.17 10.34 -11.38
C SER A 13 -2.90 9.78 -10.74
N ILE A 14 -2.10 9.06 -11.53
CA ILE A 14 -0.75 8.64 -11.14
C ILE A 14 0.22 9.63 -11.78
N THR A 15 0.99 10.35 -10.96
CA THR A 15 1.80 11.48 -11.44
C THR A 15 2.89 11.03 -12.43
N ASN A 16 3.48 9.86 -12.20
CA ASN A 16 4.40 9.22 -13.12
C ASN A 16 4.37 7.71 -12.87
N GLU A 17 3.86 6.95 -13.84
CA GLU A 17 3.68 5.49 -13.72
C GLU A 17 5.01 4.74 -13.58
N ASN A 18 6.11 5.28 -14.14
CA ASN A 18 7.43 4.66 -14.02
C ASN A 18 8.06 4.85 -12.64
N LEU A 19 7.48 5.71 -11.80
CA LEU A 19 8.01 6.03 -10.48
C LEU A 19 7.14 5.45 -9.36
N VAL A 20 6.16 4.59 -9.63
CA VAL A 20 5.35 3.93 -8.58
C VAL A 20 5.59 2.44 -8.58
N ASN A 21 5.22 1.78 -7.48
CA ASN A 21 5.16 0.33 -7.36
C ASN A 21 3.78 -0.07 -6.83
N LEU A 22 2.84 -0.33 -7.73
CA LEU A 22 1.46 -0.68 -7.38
C LEU A 22 1.18 -2.11 -7.82
N TYR A 23 0.78 -2.99 -6.90
CA TYR A 23 0.53 -4.37 -7.26
C TYR A 23 -0.58 -5.03 -6.46
N GLY A 24 -1.48 -5.76 -7.13
CA GLY A 24 -2.52 -6.56 -6.47
C GLY A 24 -3.50 -5.77 -5.59
N CYS A 25 -3.60 -4.45 -5.77
CA CYS A 25 -4.35 -3.54 -4.91
C CYS A 25 -5.56 -2.93 -5.62
N LYS A 26 -6.43 -2.26 -4.86
CA LYS A 26 -7.60 -1.54 -5.38
C LYS A 26 -7.51 -0.06 -5.03
N ILE A 27 -7.71 0.82 -6.01
CA ILE A 27 -7.71 2.27 -5.80
C ILE A 27 -9.05 2.83 -6.30
N GLY A 28 -9.78 3.50 -5.42
CA GLY A 28 -11.08 4.11 -5.69
C GLY A 28 -11.00 5.33 -6.62
N ASP A 29 -12.17 5.90 -6.91
CA ASP A 29 -12.35 6.99 -7.85
C ASP A 29 -11.68 8.30 -7.38
N ASN A 30 -11.23 9.11 -8.33
CA ASN A 30 -10.67 10.46 -8.13
C ASN A 30 -9.48 10.51 -7.16
N CYS A 31 -8.71 9.42 -7.05
CA CYS A 31 -7.51 9.38 -6.24
C CYS A 31 -6.29 9.99 -6.96
N LYS A 32 -5.36 10.56 -6.19
CA LYS A 32 -4.07 11.03 -6.70
C LYS A 32 -2.91 10.31 -6.03
N ILE A 33 -2.05 9.70 -6.84
CA ILE A 33 -0.86 8.98 -6.39
C ILE A 33 0.39 9.75 -6.82
N GLY A 34 1.21 10.12 -5.84
CA GLY A 34 2.51 10.77 -6.04
C GLY A 34 3.58 9.81 -6.55
N PRO A 35 4.71 10.32 -7.05
CA PRO A 35 5.86 9.50 -7.40
C PRO A 35 6.45 8.81 -6.17
N PHE A 36 7.12 7.69 -6.37
CA PHE A 36 7.78 6.86 -5.37
C PHE A 36 6.83 6.29 -4.31
N VAL A 37 5.54 6.21 -4.61
CA VAL A 37 4.56 5.52 -3.77
C VAL A 37 4.60 4.03 -4.07
N GLU A 38 4.58 3.22 -3.02
CA GLU A 38 4.34 1.79 -3.11
C GLU A 38 3.03 1.41 -2.42
N ILE A 39 2.19 0.65 -3.11
CA ILE A 39 0.92 0.10 -2.60
C ILE A 39 0.93 -1.39 -2.89
N GLN A 40 1.00 -2.18 -1.82
CA GLN A 40 1.13 -3.63 -1.91
C GLN A 40 -0.22 -4.32 -2.16
N ARG A 41 -0.14 -5.62 -2.44
CA ARG A 41 -1.31 -6.49 -2.69
C ARG A 41 -2.33 -6.41 -1.56
N ASN A 42 -3.59 -6.68 -1.88
CA ASN A 42 -4.72 -6.68 -0.94
C ASN A 42 -5.01 -5.33 -0.24
N ALA A 43 -4.21 -4.28 -0.45
CA ALA A 43 -4.53 -2.94 0.04
C ALA A 43 -5.72 -2.35 -0.73
N ILE A 44 -6.58 -1.63 -0.03
CA ILE A 44 -7.77 -0.97 -0.59
C ILE A 44 -7.71 0.51 -0.25
N ILE A 45 -7.67 1.35 -1.29
CA ILE A 45 -7.79 2.80 -1.17
C ILE A 45 -9.21 3.20 -1.59
N GLY A 46 -9.90 3.94 -0.73
CA GLY A 46 -11.21 4.52 -1.00
C GLY A 46 -11.17 5.63 -2.07
N ASN A 47 -12.27 6.35 -2.21
CA ASN A 47 -12.44 7.42 -3.17
C ASN A 47 -11.88 8.76 -2.66
N ASN A 48 -11.49 9.63 -3.58
CA ASN A 48 -11.03 11.00 -3.30
C ASN A 48 -9.82 11.07 -2.36
N CYS A 49 -8.94 10.06 -2.40
CA CYS A 49 -7.75 10.03 -1.57
C CYS A 49 -6.55 10.65 -2.29
N LYS A 50 -5.62 11.21 -1.51
CA LYS A 50 -4.33 11.68 -2.04
C LYS A 50 -3.20 11.01 -1.28
N ILE A 51 -2.42 10.20 -1.99
CA ILE A 51 -1.26 9.50 -1.47
C ILE A 51 -0.01 10.22 -1.97
N SER A 52 0.66 10.91 -1.05
CA SER A 52 1.80 11.77 -1.39
C SER A 52 3.09 10.97 -1.51
N SER A 53 4.09 11.55 -2.18
CA SER A 53 5.32 10.87 -2.58
C SER A 53 6.03 10.16 -1.43
N HIS A 54 6.73 9.07 -1.76
CA HIS A 54 7.53 8.26 -0.82
C HIS A 54 6.71 7.60 0.30
N SER A 55 5.38 7.53 0.16
CA SER A 55 4.54 6.80 1.11
C SER A 55 4.48 5.32 0.75
N PHE A 56 4.35 4.48 1.79
CA PHE A 56 4.27 3.03 1.65
C PHE A 56 2.98 2.52 2.30
N ILE A 57 2.12 1.89 1.50
CA ILE A 57 0.88 1.26 1.94
C ILE A 57 1.08 -0.25 1.95
N CYS A 58 1.18 -0.82 3.15
CA CYS A 58 1.44 -2.24 3.36
C CYS A 58 0.25 -3.11 2.94
N GLU A 59 0.51 -4.41 2.74
CA GLU A 59 -0.51 -5.39 2.37
C GLU A 59 -1.71 -5.36 3.34
N GLY A 60 -2.94 -5.45 2.79
CA GLY A 60 -4.17 -5.50 3.59
C GLY A 60 -4.51 -4.21 4.36
N VAL A 61 -3.78 -3.11 4.13
CA VAL A 61 -4.15 -1.79 4.67
C VAL A 61 -5.37 -1.25 3.92
N ASN A 62 -6.39 -0.84 4.67
CA ASN A 62 -7.57 -0.17 4.15
C ASN A 62 -7.51 1.33 4.45
N ILE A 63 -7.60 2.16 3.42
CA ILE A 63 -7.68 3.61 3.51
C ILE A 63 -9.09 4.03 3.13
N SER A 64 -9.81 4.67 4.06
CA SER A 64 -11.17 5.17 3.84
C SER A 64 -11.24 6.32 2.82
N ASN A 65 -12.46 6.69 2.40
CA ASN A 65 -12.70 7.80 1.48
C ASN A 65 -12.21 9.15 2.05
N ASN A 66 -11.81 10.06 1.16
CA ASN A 66 -11.43 11.45 1.48
C ASN A 66 -10.21 11.56 2.42
N VAL A 67 -9.31 10.58 2.40
CA VAL A 67 -8.10 10.57 3.23
C VAL A 67 -6.92 11.20 2.50
N PHE A 68 -6.17 12.04 3.22
CA PHE A 68 -4.88 12.56 2.78
C PHE A 68 -3.74 11.83 3.51
N ILE A 69 -2.87 11.18 2.74
CA ILE A 69 -1.62 10.59 3.23
C ILE A 69 -0.48 11.52 2.83
N GLY A 70 0.20 12.05 3.85
CA GLY A 70 1.33 12.96 3.71
C GLY A 70 2.57 12.27 3.12
N HIS A 71 3.56 13.07 2.71
CA HIS A 71 4.81 12.53 2.18
C HIS A 71 5.54 11.69 3.23
N ASN A 72 6.19 10.61 2.80
CA ASN A 72 6.97 9.71 3.66
C ASN A 72 6.16 9.01 4.79
N VAL A 73 4.84 8.87 4.64
CA VAL A 73 4.04 8.09 5.60
C VAL A 73 4.17 6.61 5.26
N THR A 74 4.60 5.81 6.24
CA THR A 74 4.75 4.36 6.12
C THR A 74 3.74 3.67 7.01
N PHE A 75 2.91 2.82 6.42
CA PHE A 75 2.01 1.93 7.13
C PHE A 75 2.73 0.60 7.40
N ILE A 76 2.43 0.00 8.56
CA ILE A 76 2.84 -1.37 8.89
C ILE A 76 1.58 -2.13 9.33
N ASN A 77 1.52 -3.41 8.99
CA ASN A 77 0.40 -4.31 9.33
C ASN A 77 0.85 -5.45 10.26
N ASP A 78 2.09 -5.42 10.75
CA ASP A 78 2.59 -6.37 11.75
C ASP A 78 2.79 -5.69 13.10
N LYS A 79 2.13 -6.26 14.10
CA LYS A 79 2.17 -5.82 15.48
C LYS A 79 3.46 -6.22 16.19
N PHE A 80 4.16 -7.25 15.70
CA PHE A 80 5.34 -7.85 16.31
C PHE A 80 6.44 -8.15 15.26
N PRO A 81 7.07 -7.11 14.68
CA PRO A 81 7.98 -7.20 13.53
C PRO A 81 9.38 -7.70 13.91
N PHE A 82 9.46 -8.92 14.44
CA PHE A 82 10.73 -9.60 14.68
C PHE A 82 11.33 -10.07 13.36
N SER A 83 12.64 -9.86 13.18
CA SER A 83 13.37 -10.34 12.00
C SER A 83 13.55 -11.86 11.97
N THR A 84 13.43 -12.53 13.12
CA THR A 84 13.60 -13.98 13.26
C THR A 84 12.44 -14.65 13.98
N ASN A 85 12.25 -15.94 13.76
CA ASN A 85 11.38 -16.81 14.55
C ASN A 85 12.04 -17.17 15.90
N GLU A 86 11.37 -18.00 16.71
CA GLU A 86 11.86 -18.42 18.04
C GLU A 86 13.19 -19.21 17.98
N GLU A 87 13.53 -19.77 16.82
CA GLU A 87 14.77 -20.52 16.57
C GLU A 87 15.93 -19.63 16.08
N GLY A 88 15.70 -18.32 15.90
CA GLY A 88 16.70 -17.39 15.38
C GLY A 88 16.88 -17.43 13.86
N VAL A 89 15.99 -18.10 13.13
CA VAL A 89 15.98 -18.15 11.66
C VAL A 89 15.20 -16.95 11.11
N LEU A 90 15.67 -16.35 10.01
CA LEU A 90 14.96 -15.24 9.33
C LEU A 90 13.54 -15.65 8.98
N LYS A 91 12.57 -14.82 9.35
CA LYS A 91 11.17 -15.06 9.02
C LYS A 91 10.94 -15.04 7.51
N ASP A 92 10.13 -15.96 7.02
CA ASP A 92 9.62 -15.99 5.64
C ASP A 92 8.10 -15.74 5.61
N ASP A 93 7.51 -15.71 4.41
CA ASP A 93 6.06 -15.47 4.20
C ASP A 93 5.14 -16.38 5.06
N LYS A 94 5.60 -17.55 5.50
CA LYS A 94 4.81 -18.49 6.32
C LYS A 94 4.69 -18.05 7.78
N ASP A 95 5.60 -17.21 8.25
CA ASP A 95 5.60 -16.68 9.62
C ASP A 95 4.68 -15.45 9.78
N TRP A 96 4.18 -14.92 8.66
CA TRP A 96 3.33 -13.73 8.64
C TRP A 96 1.85 -14.09 8.70
N ASN A 97 1.15 -13.47 9.65
CA ASN A 97 -0.30 -13.46 9.68
C ASN A 97 -0.77 -12.09 9.21
N LEU A 98 -1.45 -12.05 8.06
CA LEU A 98 -2.03 -10.80 7.57
C LEU A 98 -3.16 -10.36 8.51
N ILE A 99 -2.99 -9.20 9.12
CA ILE A 99 -4.03 -8.55 9.92
C ILE A 99 -4.52 -7.34 9.12
N GLU A 100 -5.74 -7.43 8.60
CA GLU A 100 -6.37 -6.29 7.94
C GLU A 100 -6.62 -5.15 8.93
N THR A 101 -6.32 -3.93 8.49
CA THR A 101 -6.67 -2.73 9.26
C THR A 101 -8.08 -2.30 8.86
N PHE A 102 -8.97 -2.03 9.81
CA PHE A 102 -10.34 -1.56 9.54
C PHE A 102 -10.45 -0.03 9.60
#